data_AF-A0A3D2UYI7-F1
#
_entry.id   AF-A0A3D2UYI7-F1
#
_cell.length_a   1.000
_cell.length_b   1.000
_cell.length_c   1.000
_cell.angle_alpha   90.00
_cell.angle_beta   90.00
_cell.angle_gamma   90.00
#
_symmetry.space_group_name_H-M   'P 1'
#
loop_
_entity.id
_entity.type
_entity.pdbx_description
1 polymer ?
#
loop_
_entity_poly.entity_id
_entity_poly.type
_entity_poly.pdbx_seq_one_letter_code
_entity_poly.pdbx_strand_id
1 'polypeptide(L)' 'MSKLYYNKDADIKILKKKTIAIIGYGSQGH' A
#
# COMPACT_ATOMS: atom_id res chain seq x y z
N MET A 1 -4.92 8.08 -23.21
CA MET A 1 -3.85 7.14 -22.83
C MET A 1 -3.73 7.18 -21.32
N SER A 2 -3.85 6.04 -20.62
CA SER A 2 -3.86 6.01 -19.16
C SER A 2 -2.45 6.03 -18.59
N LYS A 3 -2.25 6.71 -17.47
CA LYS A 3 -0.95 6.78 -16.78
C LYS A 3 -0.76 5.50 -15.95
N LEU A 4 0.28 4.74 -16.24
CA LEU A 4 0.72 3.62 -15.40
C LEU A 4 1.72 4.14 -14.35
N TYR A 5 1.61 3.61 -13.14
CA TYR A 5 2.50 3.90 -12.02
C TYR A 5 3.32 2.66 -11.67
N TYR A 6 4.58 2.89 -11.29
CA TYR A 6 5.51 1.87 -10.87
C TYR A 6 6.07 2.23 -9.48
N ASN A 7 6.90 1.36 -8.90
CA ASN A 7 7.44 1.55 -7.54
C ASN A 7 8.14 2.90 -7.33
N LYS A 8 8.80 3.44 -8.36
CA LYS A 8 9.48 4.74 -8.29
C LYS A 8 8.52 5.93 -8.12
N ASP A 9 7.25 5.74 -8.50
CA ASP A 9 6.24 6.78 -8.48
C ASP A 9 5.45 6.80 -7.14
N ALA A 10 5.73 5.86 -6.22
CA ALA A 10 5.05 5.72 -4.94
C ALA A 10 6.04 5.83 -3.75
N ASP A 11 5.89 6.88 -2.94
CA ASP A 11 6.70 7.05 -1.72
C ASP A 11 6.08 6.34 -0.51
N ILE A 12 6.67 5.22 -0.11
CA ILE A 12 6.24 4.44 1.07
C ILE A 12 6.35 5.22 2.40
N LYS A 13 7.16 6.29 2.46
CA LYS A 13 7.41 7.04 3.71
C LYS A 13 6.13 7.65 4.29
N ILE A 14 5.14 7.95 3.46
CA ILE A 14 3.87 8.55 3.88
C ILE A 14 3.07 7.65 4.84
N LEU A 15 3.30 6.33 4.80
CA LEU A 15 2.60 5.36 5.64
C LEU A 15 3.35 5.03 6.93
N LYS A 16 4.65 5.32 7.03
CA LYS A 16 5.53 4.83 8.12
C LYS A 16 5.14 5.26 9.54
N LYS A 17 4.35 6.32 9.71
CA LYS A 17 3.89 6.81 11.02
C LYS A 17 2.39 6.61 11.24
N LYS A 18 1.75 5.79 10.40
CA LYS A 18 0.32 5.48 10.49
C LYS A 18 0.16 4.07 11.02
N THR A 19 -0.79 3.90 11.93
CA THR A 19 -1.28 2.58 12.28
C THR A 19 -2.13 2.07 11.12
N ILE A 20 -1.75 0.94 10.55
CA ILE A 20 -2.52 0.25 9.51
C ILE A 20 -3.26 -0.90 10.18
N ALA A 21 -4.59 -0.83 10.21
CA ALA A 21 -5.42 -1.92 10.70
C ALA A 21 -5.77 -2.85 9.54
N ILE A 22 -5.42 -4.13 9.64
CA ILE A 22 -5.85 -5.16 8.71
C ILE A 22 -7.08 -5.83 9.33
N ILE A 23 -8.22 -5.75 8.65
CA ILE A 23 -9.49 -6.35 9.09
C ILE A 23 -9.74 -7.60 8.26
N GLY A 24 -9.51 -8.76 8.86
CA GLY A 24 -9.60 -10.08 8.23
C GLY A 24 -8.24 -10.64 7.80
N TYR A 25 -7.99 -11.93 8.09
CA TYR A 25 -6.71 -12.60 7.89
C TYR A 25 -6.84 -13.84 6.99
N GLY A 26 -7.47 -13.67 5.83
CA GLY A 26 -7.51 -14.67 4.76
C GLY A 26 -6.27 -14.59 3.85
N SER A 27 -6.34 -15.16 2.65
CA SER A 27 -5.21 -15.21 1.70
C SER A 27 -4.57 -13.86 1.32
N GLN A 28 -5.31 -12.75 1.39
CA GLN A 28 -4.81 -11.41 1.06
C GLN A 28 -4.51 -10.56 2.30
N GLY A 29 -4.96 -11.02 3.48
CA GLY A 29 -4.70 -10.37 4.75
C GLY A 29 -3.47 -10.93 5.47
N HIS A 30 -3.04 -12.14 5.09
CA HIS A 30 -1.75 -12.72 5.43
C HIS A 30 -0.64 -12.02 4.63
#